data_AF-A0A7V4PRK3-F1
#
_entry.id   AF-A0A7V4PRK3-F1
#
_cell.length_a   1.000
_cell.length_b   1.000
_cell.length_c   1.000
_cell.angle_alpha   90.00
_cell.angle_beta   90.00
_cell.angle_gamma   90.00
#
_symmetry.space_group_name_H-M   'P 1'
#
loop_
_entity.id
_entity.type
_entity.pdbx_description
1 polymer ?
#
loop_
_entity_poly.entity_id
_entity_poly.type
_entity_poly.pdbx_seq_one_letter_code
_entity_poly.pdbx_strand_id
1 'polypeptide(L)'
;MYALDKRLFVGLKISAKLQRELDNCARGTERFFKEDKPESLQIVTLGEDKLIGRFLRDGFPVSDIDNVSRNVGFHINLTTIC
;
A
#
# COMPACT_ATOMS: atom_id res chain seq x y z
N MET A 1 -8.97 17.93 21.75
CA MET A 1 -8.39 16.58 21.55
C MET A 1 -7.88 16.49 20.13
N TYR A 2 -6.56 16.51 19.93
CA TYR A 2 -5.98 16.21 18.63
C TYR A 2 -6.23 14.74 18.33
N ALA A 3 -6.67 14.42 17.10
CA ALA A 3 -6.92 13.05 16.68
C ALA A 3 -5.59 12.32 16.54
N LEU A 4 -5.04 11.84 17.66
CA LEU A 4 -3.80 11.06 17.75
C LEU A 4 -3.89 9.68 17.09
N ASP A 5 -5.07 9.30 16.56
CA ASP A 5 -5.29 8.01 15.91
C ASP A 5 -5.26 8.08 14.37
N LYS A 6 -4.98 9.26 13.79
CA LYS A 6 -4.93 9.45 12.34
C LYS A 6 -3.56 9.09 11.79
N ARG A 7 -3.36 7.80 11.47
CA ARG A 7 -2.18 7.33 10.73
C ARG A 7 -2.22 7.75 9.26
N LEU A 8 -1.10 8.21 8.73
CA LEU A 8 -1.00 8.55 7.30
C LEU A 8 -0.91 7.28 6.46
N PHE A 9 -1.68 7.22 5.38
CA PHE A 9 -1.59 6.15 4.39
C PHE A 9 -0.97 6.70 3.09
N VAL A 10 0.07 6.04 2.61
CA VAL A 10 0.71 6.36 1.32
C VAL A 10 0.47 5.19 0.38
N GLY A 11 -0.22 5.45 -0.73
CA GLY A 11 -0.62 4.40 -1.66
C GLY A 11 -1.20 4.93 -2.96
N LEU A 12 -1.62 3.99 -3.80
CA LEU A 12 -2.24 4.23 -5.09
C LEU A 12 -3.67 3.70 -5.08
N LYS A 13 -4.56 4.40 -5.79
CA LYS A 13 -5.90 3.87 -6.06
C LYS A 13 -5.82 2.64 -6.96
N ILE A 14 -6.54 1.59 -6.57
CA ILE A 14 -6.68 0.38 -7.37
C ILE A 14 -7.65 0.70 -8.50
N SER A 15 -7.08 0.90 -9.69
CA SER A 15 -7.86 0.99 -10.93
C SER A 15 -8.37 -0.39 -11.35
N ALA A 16 -9.36 -0.44 -12.23
CA ALA A 16 -9.82 -1.70 -12.81
C ALA A 16 -8.70 -2.47 -13.54
N LYS A 17 -7.74 -1.76 -14.15
CA LYS A 17 -6.56 -2.38 -14.77
C LYS A 17 -5.68 -3.05 -13.70
N LEU A 18 -5.34 -2.30 -12.65
CA LEU A 18 -4.50 -2.81 -11.56
C LEU A 18 -5.18 -3.99 -10.83
N GLN A 19 -6.49 -3.93 -10.63
CA GLN A 19 -7.25 -5.04 -10.05
C GLN A 19 -7.12 -6.31 -10.89
N ARG A 20 -7.26 -6.22 -12.22
CA ARG A 20 -7.08 -7.38 -13.11
C ARG A 20 -5.67 -7.95 -13.06
N GLU A 21 -4.65 -7.09 -13.00
CA GLU A 21 -3.25 -7.54 -12.85
C GLU A 21 -3.05 -8.27 -11.52
N LEU A 22 -3.61 -7.74 -10.43
CA LEU A 22 -3.59 -8.39 -9.12
C LEU A 22 -4.35 -9.73 -9.10
N ASP A 23 -5.51 -9.81 -9.76
CA ASP A 23 -6.34 -11.02 -9.85
C ASP A 23 -5.69 -12.12 -10.69
N ASN A 24 -4.87 -11.74 -11.69
CA ASN A 24 -4.17 -12.66 -12.57
C ASN A 24 -2.87 -13.21 -11.97
N CYS A 25 -2.28 -12.54 -10.98
CA CYS A 25 -1.09 -13.05 -10.30
C CYS A 25 -1.41 -14.32 -9.48
N ALA A 26 -0.61 -15.36 -9.69
CA ALA A 26 -0.78 -16.65 -9.01
C ALA A 26 -0.67 -16.53 -7.47
N ARG A 27 -1.40 -17.40 -6.75
CA ARG A 27 -1.38 -17.57 -5.27
C ARG A 27 0.07 -17.71 -4.77
N GLY A 28 0.67 -16.60 -4.32
CA GLY A 28 2.11 -16.53 -3.99
C GLY A 28 2.65 -15.11 -3.79
N THR A 29 1.88 -14.09 -4.19
CA THR A 29 2.09 -12.67 -3.88
C THR A 29 1.68 -12.28 -2.45
N GLU A 30 1.01 -13.18 -1.72
CA GLU A 30 0.57 -13.02 -0.31
C GLU A 30 1.72 -12.59 0.62
N ARG A 31 2.96 -12.94 0.27
CA ARG A 31 4.17 -12.55 1.01
C ARG A 31 4.40 -11.03 1.09
N PHE A 32 3.85 -10.25 0.16
CA PHE A 32 3.95 -8.79 0.14
C PHE A 32 2.88 -8.11 1.02
N PHE A 33 1.81 -8.85 1.35
CA PHE A 33 0.66 -8.40 2.12
C PHE A 33 0.67 -8.84 3.60
N LYS A 34 1.81 -9.35 4.10
CA LYS A 34 1.89 -9.89 5.47
C LYS A 34 1.54 -8.84 6.53
N GLU A 35 0.39 -9.02 7.19
CA GLU A 35 -0.18 -8.12 8.21
C GLU A 35 0.78 -7.81 9.38
N ASP A 36 1.72 -8.70 9.70
CA ASP A 36 2.66 -8.54 10.81
C ASP A 36 3.84 -7.59 10.54
N LYS A 37 4.04 -7.12 9.29
CA LYS A 37 5.12 -6.18 8.98
C LYS A 37 4.59 -4.76 8.75
N PRO A 38 5.08 -3.76 9.50
CA PRO A 38 4.66 -2.37 9.34
C PRO A 38 5.06 -1.76 7.99
N GLU A 39 5.89 -2.45 7.21
CA GLU A 39 6.31 -2.04 5.86
C GLU A 39 5.57 -2.80 4.74
N SER A 40 4.69 -3.74 5.09
CA SER A 40 3.93 -4.51 4.10
C SER A 40 2.84 -3.68 3.44
N LEU A 41 2.53 -4.02 2.20
CA LEU A 41 1.41 -3.43 1.48
C LEU A 41 0.09 -3.92 2.08
N GLN A 42 -0.88 -3.03 2.14
CA GLN A 42 -2.24 -3.28 2.60
C GLN A 42 -3.21 -2.72 1.58
N ILE A 43 -4.33 -3.42 1.41
CA ILE A 43 -5.47 -2.93 0.64
C ILE A 43 -6.49 -2.37 1.64
N VAL A 44 -6.82 -1.09 1.50
CA VAL A 44 -7.81 -0.41 2.34
C VAL A 44 -8.95 0.11 1.48
N THR A 45 -10.14 0.22 2.07
CA THR A 45 -11.31 0.80 1.40
C THR A 45 -11.56 2.20 1.96
N LEU A 46 -11.64 3.19 1.07
CA LEU A 46 -11.95 4.58 1.38
C LEU A 46 -13.19 5.00 0.58
N GLY A 47 -14.35 4.99 1.22
CA GLY A 47 -15.63 5.17 0.52
C GLY A 47 -15.88 4.00 -0.45
N GLU A 48 -16.03 4.32 -1.74
CA GLU A 48 -16.21 3.33 -2.82
C GLU A 48 -14.87 2.87 -3.43
N ASP A 49 -13.78 3.55 -3.08
CA ASP A 49 -12.47 3.30 -3.67
C ASP A 49 -11.66 2.31 -2.85
N LYS A 50 -10.94 1.43 -3.55
CA LYS A 50 -9.88 0.60 -2.95
C LYS A 50 -8.53 1.24 -3.21
N LEU A 51 -7.68 1.27 -2.19
CA LEU A 51 -6.31 1.78 -2.24
C LEU A 51 -5.36 0.66 -1.86
N ILE A 52 -4.20 0.58 -2.51
CA ILE A 52 -3.09 -0.30 -2.15
C ILE A 52 -1.88 0.55 -1.75
N GLY A 53 -1.26 0.26 -0.62
CA GLY A 53 -0.21 1.10 -0.05
C GLY A 53 0.20 0.67 1.35
N ARG A 54 0.78 1.58 2.13
CA ARG A 54 1.21 1.28 3.50
C ARG A 54 0.88 2.43 4.45
N PHE A 55 0.65 2.08 5.72
CA PHE A 55 0.55 3.06 6.79
C PHE A 55 1.94 3.51 7.24
N LEU A 56 2.08 4.81 7.51
CA LEU A 56 3.25 5.36 8.16
C LEU A 56 3.06 5.34 9.68
N ARG A 57 4.16 5.17 10.40
CA ARG A 57 4.20 5.33 11.86
C ARG A 57 4.14 6.80 12.23
N ASP A 58 3.71 7.10 13.45
CA ASP A 58 3.74 8.47 13.95
C ASP A 58 5.17 8.99 14.04
N GLY A 59 5.34 10.28 13.76
CA GLY A 59 6.66 10.91 13.69
C GLY A 59 7.48 10.53 12.44
N PHE A 60 6.87 9.91 11.43
CA PHE A 60 7.57 9.60 10.18
C PHE A 60 8.09 10.88 9.51
N PRO A 61 9.39 10.94 9.15
CA PRO A 61 9.99 12.14 8.59
C PRO A 61 9.40 12.47 7.21
N VAL A 62 8.95 13.71 7.03
CA VAL A 62 8.36 14.19 5.76
C VAL A 62 9.35 14.05 4.60
N SER A 63 10.65 14.21 4.86
CA SER A 63 11.73 14.02 3.87
C SER A 63 11.72 12.63 3.24
N ASP A 64 11.23 11.62 3.96
CA ASP A 64 11.31 10.22 3.52
C ASP A 64 10.01 9.75 2.87
N ILE A 65 8.97 10.59 2.81
CA ILE A 65 7.68 10.24 2.19
C ILE A 65 7.86 9.91 0.71
N ASP A 66 8.72 10.65 0.02
CA ASP A 66 9.03 10.38 -1.38
C ASP A 66 9.68 9.00 -1.56
N ASN A 67 10.62 8.64 -0.69
CA ASN A 67 11.24 7.31 -0.70
C ASN A 67 10.21 6.19 -0.45
N VAL A 68 9.29 6.38 0.50
CA VAL A 68 8.19 5.44 0.72
C VAL A 68 7.28 5.34 -0.49
N SER A 69 6.95 6.46 -1.13
CA SER A 69 6.08 6.48 -2.30
C SER A 69 6.69 5.67 -3.46
N ARG A 70 8.00 5.85 -3.70
CA ARG A 70 8.74 5.04 -4.68
C ARG A 70 8.77 3.56 -4.32
N ASN A 71 8.99 3.24 -3.04
CA ASN A 71 9.03 1.87 -2.56
C ASN A 71 7.66 1.17 -2.72
N VAL A 72 6.57 1.84 -2.37
CA VAL A 72 5.20 1.33 -2.59
C VAL A 72 4.96 1.07 -4.07
N GLY A 73 5.28 2.01 -4.94
CA GLY A 73 5.14 1.84 -6.40
C GLY A 73 5.96 0.65 -6.93
N PHE A 74 7.21 0.50 -6.46
CA PHE A 74 8.07 -0.62 -6.82
C PHE A 74 7.49 -1.97 -6.38
N HIS A 75 7.01 -2.08 -5.14
CA HIS A 75 6.41 -3.32 -4.65
C HIS A 75 5.11 -3.67 -5.37
N ILE A 76 4.28 -2.69 -5.70
CA ILE A 76 3.06 -2.90 -6.50
C ILE A 76 3.45 -3.41 -7.89
N ASN A 77 4.41 -2.75 -8.55
CA ASN A 77 4.87 -3.14 -9.88
C ASN A 77 5.45 -4.56 -9.90
N LEU A 78 6.26 -4.93 -8.90
CA LEU A 78 6.74 -6.31 -8.75
C LEU A 78 5.60 -7.31 -8.55
N THR A 79 4.56 -6.90 -7.82
CA THR A 79 3.38 -7.73 -7.57
C THR A 79 2.48 -7.85 -8.80
N THR A 80 2.64 -7.01 -9.82
CA THR A 80 1.88 -7.07 -11.09
C THR A 80 2.68 -7.61 -12.28
N ILE A 81 3.96 -7.97 -12.07
CA ILE A 81 4.85 -8.56 -13.11
C ILE A 81 4.79 -10.10 -13.09
N CYS A 82 4.11 -10.71 -12.12
CA CYS A 82 3.55 -12.04 -12.38
C CYS A 82 2.43 -11.93 -13.44
#